data_AF-A0A0F4KPV9-F1
#
_entry.id   AF-A0A0F4KPV9-F1
#
_cell.length_a   1.000
_cell.length_b   1.000
_cell.length_c   1.000
_cell.angle_alpha   90.00
_cell.angle_beta   90.00
_cell.angle_gamma   90.00
#
_symmetry.space_group_name_H-M   'P 1'
#
loop_
_entity.id
_entity.type
_entity.pdbx_description
1 polymer ?
#
loop_
_entity_poly.entity_id
_entity_poly.type
_entity_poly.pdbx_seq_one_letter_code
_entity_poly.pdbx_strand_id
1 'polypeptide(L)'
;MAQKKHSAFTLIEMVIVLFIISLLLLIIIPNVNQQKKSAENKTNHAFRTTLQTQVDMYEGQHPTWEILRKEHYLSDAQAKKAIDDGYEIEAGNVVAPHK
;
A
#
# COMPACT_ATOMS: atom_id res chain seq x y z
N MET A 1 24.63 -57.83 11.27
CA MET A 1 25.35 -56.67 10.69
C MET A 1 24.65 -55.40 11.16
N ALA A 2 25.27 -54.62 12.06
CA ALA A 2 24.66 -53.40 12.59
C ALA A 2 24.90 -52.23 11.62
N GLN A 3 23.82 -51.68 11.06
CA GLN A 3 23.85 -50.47 10.24
C GLN A 3 24.28 -49.27 11.11
N LYS A 4 25.42 -48.67 10.80
CA LYS A 4 25.85 -47.40 11.41
C LYS A 4 24.93 -46.28 10.92
N LYS A 5 24.11 -45.73 11.82
CA LYS A 5 23.40 -44.48 11.58
C LYS A 5 24.42 -43.35 11.43
N HIS A 6 24.49 -42.75 10.24
CA HIS A 6 25.23 -41.51 10.04
C HIS A 6 24.46 -40.37 10.73
N SER A 7 25.13 -39.63 11.61
CA SER A 7 24.59 -38.43 12.24
C SER A 7 24.59 -37.27 11.23
N ALA A 8 23.54 -37.20 10.40
CA ALA A 8 23.27 -36.09 9.48
C ALA A 8 22.62 -34.91 10.22
N PHE A 9 23.36 -34.34 11.17
CA PHE A 9 23.01 -33.07 11.79
C PHE A 9 24.30 -32.38 12.21
N THR A 10 25.07 -31.96 11.21
CA THR A 10 26.35 -31.27 11.40
C THR A 10 26.16 -29.77 11.23
N LEU A 11 27.07 -28.98 11.83
CA LEU A 11 27.03 -27.53 11.67
C LEU A 11 27.15 -27.12 10.19
N ILE A 12 27.93 -27.85 9.38
CA ILE A 12 28.10 -27.54 7.96
C ILE A 12 26.80 -27.70 7.17
N GLU A 13 25.96 -28.67 7.55
CA GLU A 13 24.64 -28.87 6.95
C GLU A 13 23.72 -27.69 7.25
N MET A 14 23.72 -27.21 8.50
CA MET A 14 22.95 -26.02 8.89
C MET A 14 23.44 -24.75 8.17
N VAL A 15 24.74 -24.60 7.95
CA VAL A 15 25.30 -23.46 7.21
C VAL A 15 24.87 -23.47 5.74
N ILE A 16 24.89 -24.63 5.07
CA ILE A 16 24.45 -24.75 3.67
C ILE A 16 22.95 -24.44 3.56
N VAL A 17 22.14 -24.92 4.50
CA VAL A 17 20.70 -24.62 4.53
C VAL A 17 20.44 -23.12 4.69
N LEU A 18 21.12 -22.46 5.63
CA LEU A 18 20.98 -21.01 5.82
C LEU A 18 21.49 -20.22 4.60
N PHE A 19 22.52 -20.71 3.91
CA PHE A 19 23.00 -20.13 2.66
C PHE A 19 21.95 -20.21 1.55
N ILE A 20 21.29 -21.36 1.38
CA ILE A 20 20.22 -21.52 0.38
C ILE A 20 19.03 -20.62 0.74
N ILE A 21 18.61 -20.59 2.01
CA ILE A 21 17.51 -19.73 2.47
C ILE A 21 17.83 -18.26 2.22
N SER A 22 19.07 -17.80 2.45
CA SER A 22 19.44 -16.41 2.19
C SER A 22 19.37 -16.05 0.70
N LEU A 23 19.78 -16.94 -0.20
CA LEU A 23 19.61 -16.75 -1.66
C LEU A 23 18.13 -16.65 -2.06
N LEU A 24 17.27 -17.50 -1.49
CA LEU A 24 15.83 -17.43 -1.74
C LEU A 24 15.23 -16.11 -1.23
N LEU A 25 15.62 -15.65 -0.04
CA LEU A 25 15.18 -14.38 0.53
C LEU A 25 15.59 -13.18 -0.34
N LEU A 26 16.80 -13.21 -0.92
CA LEU A 26 17.25 -12.15 -1.85
C LEU A 26 16.35 -12.03 -3.07
N ILE A 27 15.75 -13.12 -3.55
CA ILE A 27 14.82 -13.10 -4.69
C ILE A 27 13.42 -12.68 -4.25
N ILE A 28 12.96 -13.15 -3.07
CA ILE A 28 11.59 -12.93 -2.60
C ILE A 28 11.38 -11.48 -2.13
N ILE A 29 12.30 -10.91 -1.34
CA ILE A 29 12.18 -9.56 -0.78
C ILE A 29 11.91 -8.47 -1.84
N PRO A 30 12.68 -8.35 -2.94
CA PRO A 30 12.43 -7.32 -3.94
C PRO A 30 11.08 -7.51 -4.65
N ASN A 31 10.66 -8.77 -4.84
CA ASN A 31 9.38 -9.08 -5.46
C ASN A 31 8.19 -8.67 -4.56
N VAL A 32 8.25 -9.01 -3.27
CA VAL A 32 7.24 -8.61 -2.28
C VAL A 32 7.15 -7.09 -2.15
N ASN A 33 8.29 -6.39 -2.12
CA ASN A 33 8.32 -4.92 -2.05
C ASN A 33 7.68 -4.27 -3.29
N GLN A 34 7.92 -4.79 -4.49
CA GLN A 34 7.28 -4.30 -5.72
C GLN A 34 5.76 -4.53 -5.71
N GLN A 35 5.31 -5.69 -5.24
CA GLN A 35 3.88 -6.00 -5.11
C GLN A 35 3.21 -5.08 -4.09
N LYS A 36 3.85 -4.83 -2.93
CA LYS A 36 3.37 -3.88 -1.92
C LYS A 36 3.21 -2.47 -2.52
N LYS A 37 4.24 -1.95 -3.20
CA LYS A 37 4.17 -0.64 -3.86
C LYS A 37 3.07 -0.57 -4.92
N SER A 38 2.90 -1.65 -5.69
CA SER A 38 1.83 -1.72 -6.70
C SER A 38 0.43 -1.72 -6.06
N ALA A 39 0.26 -2.41 -4.93
CA ALA A 39 -0.99 -2.41 -4.17
C ALA A 39 -1.28 -1.05 -3.55
N GLU A 40 -0.27 -0.38 -2.98
CA GLU A 40 -0.38 0.99 -2.46
C GLU A 40 -0.82 1.96 -3.56
N ASN A 41 -0.18 1.92 -4.74
CA ASN A 41 -0.55 2.75 -5.88
C ASN A 41 -2.00 2.53 -6.34
N LYS A 42 -2.44 1.27 -6.44
CA LYS A 42 -3.83 0.94 -6.80
C LYS A 42 -4.81 1.44 -5.74
N THR A 43 -4.47 1.30 -4.47
CA THR A 43 -5.29 1.77 -3.34
C THR A 43 -5.44 3.28 -3.36
N ASN A 44 -4.34 4.01 -3.56
CA ASN A 44 -4.34 5.48 -3.66
C ASN A 44 -5.12 5.95 -4.89
N HIS A 45 -4.95 5.28 -6.04
CA HIS A 45 -5.73 5.56 -7.23
C HIS A 45 -7.23 5.38 -6.98
N ALA A 46 -7.64 4.24 -6.44
CA ALA A 46 -9.04 3.99 -6.11
C ALA A 46 -9.60 5.01 -5.11
N PHE A 47 -8.80 5.39 -4.10
CA PHE A 47 -9.17 6.42 -3.15
C PHE A 47 -9.38 7.78 -3.83
N ARG A 48 -8.45 8.20 -4.70
CA ARG A 48 -8.59 9.42 -5.51
C ARG A 48 -9.85 9.39 -6.36
N THR A 49 -10.14 8.27 -7.02
CA THR A 49 -11.37 8.11 -7.81
C THR A 49 -12.62 8.28 -6.95
N THR A 50 -12.66 7.70 -5.75
CA THR A 50 -13.78 7.87 -4.82
C THR A 50 -13.93 9.34 -4.40
N LEU A 51 -12.83 10.02 -4.08
CA LEU A 51 -12.86 11.46 -3.77
C LEU A 51 -13.36 12.27 -4.97
N GLN A 52 -12.90 11.96 -6.19
CA GLN A 52 -13.36 12.61 -7.41
C GLN A 52 -14.86 12.45 -7.60
N THR A 53 -15.39 11.24 -7.42
CA THR A 53 -16.84 11.01 -7.49
C THR A 53 -17.60 11.86 -6.48
N GLN A 54 -17.08 12.04 -5.27
CA GLN A 54 -17.73 12.92 -4.28
C GLN A 54 -17.69 14.40 -4.68
N VAL A 55 -16.60 14.83 -5.31
CA VAL A 55 -16.50 16.19 -5.89
C VAL A 55 -17.48 16.36 -7.04
N ASP A 56 -17.59 15.37 -7.93
CA ASP A 56 -18.49 15.42 -9.09
C ASP A 56 -19.97 15.39 -8.69
N MET A 57 -20.30 14.68 -7.61
CA MET A 57 -21.66 14.62 -7.05
C MET A 57 -22.06 15.91 -6.31
N TYR A 58 -21.10 16.77 -5.97
CA TYR A 58 -21.39 18.01 -5.27
C TYR A 58 -21.97 19.04 -6.24
N GLU A 59 -23.24 19.42 -6.02
CA GLU A 59 -23.98 20.33 -6.90
C GLU A 59 -23.65 21.82 -6.66
N GLY A 60 -22.88 22.15 -5.62
CA GLY A 60 -22.52 23.51 -5.26
C GLY A 60 -21.28 24.05 -5.99
N GLN A 61 -20.99 25.34 -5.78
CA GLN A 61 -19.78 25.98 -6.32
C GLN A 61 -18.61 25.79 -5.36
N HIS A 62 -17.40 25.59 -5.92
CA HIS A 62 -16.14 25.49 -5.16
C HIS A 62 -16.15 24.39 -4.07
N PRO A 63 -16.16 23.10 -4.44
CA PRO A 63 -16.05 22.01 -3.47
C PRO A 63 -14.74 22.10 -2.69
N THR A 64 -14.84 21.99 -1.36
CA THR A 64 -13.69 21.86 -0.45
C THR A 64 -13.87 20.64 0.44
N TRP A 65 -12.78 20.08 0.96
CA TRP A 65 -12.85 18.91 1.85
C TRP A 65 -13.73 19.16 3.08
N GLU A 66 -13.74 20.39 3.62
CA GLU A 66 -14.57 20.73 4.77
C GLU A 66 -16.05 20.81 4.40
N ILE A 67 -16.39 21.35 3.22
CA ILE A 67 -17.77 21.40 2.72
C ILE A 67 -18.27 19.99 2.43
N LEU A 68 -17.49 19.17 1.72
CA LEU A 68 -17.86 17.78 1.40
C LEU A 68 -18.06 16.93 2.67
N ARG A 69 -17.33 17.23 3.75
CA ARG A 69 -17.53 16.60 5.06
C ARG A 69 -18.81 17.09 5.74
N LYS A 70 -19.05 18.40 5.76
CA LYS A 70 -20.25 19.02 6.39
C LYS A 70 -21.54 18.61 5.69
N GLU A 71 -21.52 18.52 4.37
CA GLU A 71 -22.63 18.12 3.52
C GLU A 71 -22.74 16.58 3.38
N HIS A 72 -21.98 15.82 4.18
CA HIS A 72 -22.03 14.35 4.26
C HIS A 72 -21.67 13.57 2.98
N TYR A 73 -21.02 14.20 1.99
CA TYR A 73 -20.43 13.52 0.84
C TYR A 73 -19.20 12.67 1.23
N LEU A 74 -18.47 13.10 2.26
CA LEU A 74 -17.32 12.38 2.82
C LEU A 74 -17.50 12.12 4.31
N SER A 75 -17.08 10.94 4.76
CA SER A 75 -16.92 10.69 6.20
C SER A 75 -15.76 11.49 6.79
N ASP A 76 -15.79 11.73 8.11
CA ASP A 76 -14.70 12.42 8.81
C ASP A 76 -13.33 11.74 8.60
N ALA A 77 -13.33 10.41 8.55
CA ALA A 77 -12.12 9.63 8.31
C ALA A 77 -11.57 9.84 6.88
N GLN A 78 -12.43 9.91 5.87
CA GLN A 78 -12.01 10.13 4.48
C GLN A 78 -11.54 11.56 4.25
N ALA A 79 -12.25 12.56 4.81
CA ALA A 79 -11.85 13.96 4.70
C ALA A 79 -10.51 14.20 5.41
N LYS A 80 -10.34 13.66 6.62
CA LYS A 80 -9.06 13.74 7.35
C LYS A 80 -7.94 13.06 6.57
N LYS A 81 -8.17 11.85 6.06
CA LYS A 81 -7.18 11.13 5.27
C LYS A 81 -6.80 11.88 3.99
N ALA A 82 -7.77 12.49 3.30
CA ALA A 82 -7.50 13.29 2.11
C ALA A 82 -6.55 14.47 2.43
N ILE A 83 -6.77 15.15 3.56
CA ILE A 83 -5.91 16.25 4.03
C ILE A 83 -4.53 15.74 4.47
N ASP A 84 -4.48 14.67 5.28
CA ASP A 84 -3.24 14.10 5.81
C ASP A 84 -2.33 13.54 4.69
N ASP A 85 -2.93 12.92 3.67
CA ASP A 85 -2.21 12.42 2.51
C ASP A 85 -1.81 13.55 1.54
N GLY A 86 -2.45 14.72 1.61
CA GLY A 86 -2.15 15.92 0.82
C GLY A 86 -2.90 16.01 -0.51
N TYR A 87 -4.11 15.46 -0.60
CA TYR A 87 -4.96 15.64 -1.77
C TYR A 87 -5.56 17.05 -1.81
N GLU A 88 -5.61 17.63 -2.99
CA GLU A 88 -6.17 18.96 -3.22
C GLU A 88 -7.29 18.91 -4.28
N ILE A 89 -8.16 19.92 -4.30
CA ILE A 89 -9.21 20.05 -5.31
C ILE A 89 -8.88 21.28 -6.15
N GLU A 90 -8.55 21.06 -7.42
CA GLU A 90 -8.25 22.12 -8.39
C GLU A 90 -9.27 22.09 -9.51
N ALA A 91 -10.04 23.18 -9.67
CA ALA A 91 -11.03 23.34 -10.73
C ALA A 91 -11.99 22.13 -10.89
N GLY A 92 -12.42 21.54 -9.77
CA GLY A 92 -13.31 20.37 -9.75
C GLY A 92 -12.61 19.02 -9.91
N ASN A 93 -11.29 18.98 -10.02
CA ASN A 93 -10.52 17.74 -10.08
C ASN A 93 -9.74 17.51 -8.78
N VAL A 94 -9.76 16.28 -8.28
CA VAL A 94 -8.94 15.86 -7.16
C VAL A 94 -7.52 15.62 -7.66
N VAL A 95 -6.57 16.41 -7.20
CA VAL A 95 -5.15 16.29 -7.53
C VAL A 95 -4.45 15.48 -6.43
N ALA A 96 -3.63 14.52 -6.85
CA ALA A 96 -2.85 13.71 -5.93
C ALA A 96 -1.68 14.55 -5.36
N PRO A 97 -1.29 14.32 -4.10
CA PRO A 97 -0.15 15.00 -3.48
C PRO A 97 1.11 14.86 -4.34
N HIS A 98 1.84 15.97 -4.51
CA HIS A 98 3.22 15.94 -4.97
C HIS A 98 4.11 15.37 -3.85
N LYS A 99 4.22 14.04 -3.76
CA LYS A 99 5.22 13.35 -2.93
C LYS A 99 6.20 12.59 -3.81
#